data_AF-A0A3M7TX12-F1
#
_entry.id   AF-A0A3M7TX12-F1
#
_cell.length_a   1.000
_cell.length_b   1.000
_cell.length_c   1.000
_cell.angle_alpha   90.00
_cell.angle_beta   90.00
_cell.angle_gamma   90.00
#
_symmetry.space_group_name_H-M   'P 1'
#
loop_
_entity.id
_entity.type
_entity.pdbx_description
1 polymer ?
#
loop_
_entity_poly.entity_id
_entity_poly.type
_entity_poly.pdbx_seq_one_letter_code
_entity_poly.pdbx_strand_id
1 'polypeptide(L)'
;MKKLLVPFFTAMLLVGCSGDDDQLSAEELQELDETEDIEKLIDTNERLVKQLEQYSGQAETLQEQIDELQEENDRLKNDILTYKTQAYDTEALKDEELALREEIDAISLNFFEAMHKRDHEQLSLLTSDHVETDEENDVIHVRSDKEVIGSFHYMSLNVSELDFLQQTAFEYDSENDHCSVLYTLHSFEHEENDLIRVVELEFEKEDGTWKVSSIQNRM
;
A
#
# COMPACT_ATOMS: atom_id res chain seq x y z
N MET A 1 19.47 30.67 0.04
CA MET A 1 19.93 31.66 1.04
C MET A 1 19.13 32.96 0.87
N LYS A 2 18.01 33.09 1.58
CA LYS A 2 17.19 34.32 1.59
C LYS A 2 17.41 35.02 2.92
N LYS A 3 18.04 36.20 2.89
CA LYS A 3 18.28 37.05 4.06
C LYS A 3 17.01 37.87 4.31
N LEU A 4 16.35 37.65 5.45
CA LEU A 4 15.25 38.49 5.90
C LEU A 4 15.85 39.72 6.62
N LEU A 5 15.51 40.90 6.10
CA LEU A 5 15.84 42.21 6.65
C LEU A 5 14.95 42.50 7.86
N VAL A 6 15.57 42.74 9.02
CA VAL A 6 14.94 43.27 10.24
C VAL A 6 14.83 44.79 10.11
N PRO A 7 13.66 45.42 10.30
CA PRO A 7 13.59 46.87 10.38
C PRO A 7 13.94 47.34 11.80
N PHE A 8 14.96 48.20 11.85
CA PHE A 8 15.45 48.93 13.01
C PHE A 8 14.48 50.08 13.30
N PHE A 9 13.74 50.02 14.41
CA PHE A 9 12.86 51.11 14.85
C PHE A 9 13.67 52.15 15.61
N THR A 10 13.98 53.27 14.95
CA THR A 10 14.66 54.42 15.54
C THR A 10 13.64 55.24 16.35
N ALA A 11 13.79 55.26 17.67
CA ALA A 11 13.05 56.15 18.56
C ALA A 11 13.57 57.59 18.41
N MET A 12 12.68 58.50 18.04
CA MET A 12 12.93 59.94 17.92
C MET A 12 12.64 60.59 19.28
N LEU A 13 13.68 60.87 20.06
CA LEU A 13 13.58 61.72 21.26
C LEU A 13 13.62 63.20 20.83
N LEU A 14 12.50 63.88 20.95
CA LEU A 14 12.40 65.34 20.84
C LEU A 14 12.68 65.95 22.21
N VAL A 15 13.87 66.54 22.36
CA VAL A 15 14.22 67.47 23.44
C VAL A 15 13.73 68.86 23.01
N GLY A 16 12.71 69.37 23.68
CA GLY A 16 12.26 70.75 23.58
C GLY A 16 12.73 71.53 24.80
N CYS A 17 13.71 72.42 24.61
CA CYS A 17 14.08 73.45 25.59
C CYS A 17 13.23 74.70 25.36
N SER A 18 12.54 75.20 26.39
CA SER A 18 12.30 76.64 26.59
C SER A 18 11.61 76.95 27.92
N GLY A 19 12.21 77.85 28.71
CA GLY A 19 11.48 78.74 29.62
C GLY A 19 12.09 78.87 31.01
N ASP A 20 12.85 79.94 31.23
CA ASP A 20 13.33 80.42 32.53
C ASP A 20 12.21 81.15 33.33
N ASP A 21 12.46 81.22 34.64
CA ASP A 21 11.88 82.05 35.70
C ASP A 21 10.59 81.56 36.39
N ASP A 22 10.75 80.93 37.56
CA ASP A 22 10.22 81.51 38.80
C ASP A 22 10.93 80.99 40.06
N GLN A 23 11.29 81.95 40.91
CA GLN A 23 11.98 81.75 42.19
C GLN A 23 11.05 81.07 43.21
N LEU A 24 11.22 79.76 43.37
CA LEU A 24 10.95 79.03 44.61
C LEU A 24 12.18 78.16 44.86
N SER A 25 12.66 78.11 46.10
CA SER A 25 13.87 77.40 46.55
C SER A 25 13.98 75.99 45.95
N ALA A 26 14.74 75.88 44.86
CA ALA A 26 14.90 74.66 44.07
C ALA A 26 15.68 73.57 44.82
N GLU A 27 16.49 73.91 45.83
CA GLU A 27 17.29 72.92 46.56
C GLU A 27 16.47 71.99 47.49
N GLU A 28 15.20 72.30 47.83
CA GLU A 28 14.34 71.40 48.63
C GLU A 28 13.23 70.70 47.81
N LEU A 29 13.04 71.05 46.53
CA LEU A 29 12.07 70.40 45.62
C LEU A 29 12.73 69.50 44.58
N GLN A 30 14.01 69.71 44.27
CA GLN A 30 14.75 68.94 43.27
C GLN A 30 15.21 67.57 43.80
N GLU A 31 15.45 67.42 45.11
CA GLU A 31 15.74 66.12 45.74
C GLU A 31 14.50 65.19 45.84
N LEU A 32 13.28 65.75 45.90
CA LEU A 32 12.03 64.99 45.97
C LEU A 32 11.53 64.51 44.58
N ASP A 33 11.82 65.27 43.52
CA ASP A 33 11.45 64.93 42.13
C ASP A 33 12.43 63.90 41.52
N GLU A 34 13.73 64.01 41.83
CA GLU A 34 14.73 63.01 41.42
C GLU A 34 14.52 61.66 42.11
N THR A 35 14.07 61.64 43.37
CA THR A 35 13.77 60.39 44.09
C THR A 35 12.52 59.69 43.54
N GLU A 36 11.48 60.43 43.16
CA GLU A 36 10.26 59.88 42.57
C GLU A 36 10.48 59.33 41.14
N ASP A 37 11.35 59.99 40.35
CA ASP A 37 11.77 59.49 39.03
C ASP A 37 12.70 58.28 39.12
N ILE A 38 13.58 58.23 40.13
CA ILE A 38 14.39 57.04 40.41
C ILE A 38 13.50 55.85 40.83
N GLU A 39 12.50 56.07 41.68
CA GLU A 39 11.53 55.02 42.05
C GLU A 39 10.75 54.51 40.84
N LYS A 40 10.27 55.39 39.94
CA LYS A 40 9.62 54.98 38.68
C LYS A 40 10.55 54.19 37.76
N LEU A 41 11.81 54.57 37.68
CA LEU A 41 12.80 53.84 36.87
C LEU A 41 13.08 52.46 37.46
N ILE A 42 13.17 52.34 38.79
CA ILE A 42 13.32 51.05 39.48
C ILE A 42 12.10 50.15 39.22
N ASP A 43 10.88 50.66 39.41
CA ASP A 43 9.64 49.90 39.15
C ASP A 43 9.53 49.47 37.67
N THR A 44 9.89 50.36 36.75
CA THR A 44 9.93 50.04 35.31
C THR A 44 10.96 48.95 35.01
N ASN A 45 12.14 49.01 35.64
CA ASN A 45 13.19 48.01 35.45
C ASN A 45 12.78 46.65 36.01
N GLU A 46 12.21 46.60 37.22
CA GLU A 46 11.66 45.38 37.81
C GLU A 46 10.57 44.75 36.95
N ARG A 47 9.68 45.57 36.38
CA ARG A 47 8.64 45.11 35.45
C ARG A 47 9.24 44.56 34.16
N LEU A 48 10.26 45.21 33.60
CA LEU A 48 10.97 44.74 32.41
C LEU A 48 11.71 43.42 32.68
N VAL A 49 12.33 43.26 33.84
CA VAL A 49 12.97 42.01 34.27
C VAL A 49 11.94 40.89 34.35
N LYS A 50 10.79 41.10 35.00
CA LYS A 50 9.70 40.11 35.06
C LYS A 50 9.18 39.73 33.67
N GLN A 51 9.08 40.70 32.76
CA GLN A 51 8.68 40.42 31.37
C GLN A 51 9.74 39.62 30.61
N LEU A 52 11.03 39.93 30.80
CA LEU A 52 12.14 39.16 30.23
C LEU A 52 12.16 37.72 30.73
N GLU A 53 11.97 37.51 32.04
CA GLU A 53 11.86 36.17 32.64
C GLU A 53 10.67 35.40 32.07
N GLN A 54 9.51 36.04 31.93
CA GLN A 54 8.33 35.43 31.32
C GLN A 54 8.57 35.05 29.85
N TYR A 55 9.18 35.93 29.05
CA TYR A 55 9.50 35.63 27.66
C TYR A 55 10.57 34.55 27.52
N SER A 56 11.56 34.52 28.42
CA SER A 56 12.57 33.45 28.46
C SER A 56 11.92 32.09 28.74
N GLY A 57 11.05 32.00 29.75
CA GLY A 57 10.33 30.77 30.06
C GLY A 57 9.42 30.34 28.91
N GLN A 58 8.73 31.28 28.25
CA GLN A 58 7.94 30.97 27.06
C GLN A 58 8.80 30.47 25.89
N ALA A 59 9.99 31.06 25.69
CA ALA A 59 10.91 30.62 24.65
C ALA A 59 11.42 29.20 24.90
N GLU A 60 11.72 28.84 26.15
CA GLU A 60 12.11 27.48 26.54
C GLU A 60 10.97 26.49 26.27
N THR A 61 9.74 26.78 26.71
CA THR A 61 8.58 25.91 26.45
C THR A 61 8.30 25.75 24.95
N LEU A 62 8.41 26.84 24.17
CA LEU A 62 8.25 26.78 22.73
C LEU A 62 9.35 25.94 22.06
N GLN A 63 10.58 26.01 22.58
CA GLN A 63 11.68 25.19 22.07
C GLN A 63 11.44 23.71 22.35
N GLU A 64 10.99 23.35 23.56
CA GLU A 64 10.61 21.97 23.90
C GLU A 64 9.50 21.46 22.98
N GLN A 65 8.46 22.27 22.72
CA GLN A 65 7.39 21.91 21.77
C GLN A 65 7.90 21.74 20.33
N ILE A 66 8.85 22.57 19.89
CA ILE A 66 9.46 22.43 18.58
C ILE A 66 10.21 21.11 18.47
N ASP A 67 10.95 20.74 19.52
CA ASP A 67 11.73 19.51 19.55
C ASP A 67 10.78 18.28 19.56
N GLU A 68 9.72 18.30 20.38
CA GLU A 68 8.67 17.27 20.38
C GLU A 68 8.00 17.10 19.01
N LEU A 69 7.63 18.21 18.36
CA LEU A 69 7.02 18.19 17.03
C LEU A 69 7.99 17.71 15.96
N GLN A 70 9.28 17.98 16.08
CA GLN A 70 10.30 17.47 15.16
C GLN A 70 10.47 15.96 15.29
N GLU A 71 10.55 15.45 16.52
CA GLU A 71 10.59 14.01 16.78
C GLU A 71 9.34 13.30 16.25
N GLU A 72 8.16 13.86 16.49
CA GLU A 72 6.91 13.34 15.94
C GLU A 72 6.91 13.36 14.40
N ASN A 73 7.38 14.46 13.80
CA ASN A 73 7.46 14.58 12.34
C ASN A 73 8.38 13.53 11.72
N ASP A 74 9.53 13.27 12.34
CA ASP A 74 10.49 12.28 11.85
C ASP A 74 9.98 10.84 12.05
N ARG A 75 9.28 10.57 13.16
CA ARG A 75 8.57 9.30 13.34
C ARG A 75 7.50 9.09 12.27
N LEU A 76 6.66 10.09 12.02
CA LEU A 76 5.61 10.03 11.01
C LEU A 76 6.17 9.83 9.59
N LYS A 77 7.31 10.47 9.26
CA LYS A 77 7.99 10.22 7.97
C LYS A 77 8.42 8.77 7.83
N ASN A 78 9.02 8.18 8.87
CA ASN A 78 9.45 6.79 8.85
C ASN A 78 8.27 5.83 8.72
N ASP A 79 7.17 6.11 9.42
CA ASP A 79 5.93 5.33 9.31
C ASP A 79 5.37 5.40 7.88
N ILE A 80 5.28 6.60 7.28
CA ILE A 80 4.84 6.78 5.90
C ILE A 80 5.71 6.01 4.91
N LEU A 81 7.04 6.05 5.08
CA LEU A 81 7.96 5.31 4.21
C LEU A 81 7.72 3.80 4.33
N THR A 82 7.53 3.29 5.54
CA THR A 82 7.25 1.87 5.79
C THR A 82 5.96 1.44 5.11
N TYR A 83 4.87 2.20 5.30
CA TYR A 83 3.59 1.92 4.66
C TYR A 83 3.68 1.99 3.13
N LYS A 84 4.43 2.94 2.59
CA LYS A 84 4.60 3.07 1.14
C LYS A 84 5.32 1.86 0.56
N THR A 85 6.37 1.38 1.22
CA THR A 85 7.08 0.17 0.79
C THR A 85 6.17 -1.05 0.86
N GLN A 86 5.46 -1.25 1.96
CA GLN A 86 4.51 -2.36 2.10
C GLN A 86 3.40 -2.31 1.04
N ALA A 87 2.87 -1.12 0.74
CA ALA A 87 1.86 -0.94 -0.30
C ALA A 87 2.41 -1.30 -1.68
N TYR A 88 3.64 -0.87 -1.99
CA TYR A 88 4.30 -1.21 -3.24
C TYR A 88 4.57 -2.71 -3.36
N ASP A 89 5.07 -3.36 -2.30
CA ASP A 89 5.32 -4.80 -2.31
C ASP A 89 4.01 -5.58 -2.48
N THR A 90 2.93 -5.14 -1.83
CA THR A 90 1.60 -5.74 -1.99
C THR A 90 1.06 -5.57 -3.41
N GLU A 91 1.25 -4.39 -4.01
CA GLU A 91 0.83 -4.11 -5.39
C GLU A 91 1.62 -4.97 -6.39
N ALA A 92 2.95 -5.08 -6.21
CA ALA A 92 3.80 -5.93 -7.05
C ALA A 92 3.38 -7.41 -6.98
N LEU A 93 3.14 -7.94 -5.77
CA LEU A 93 2.67 -9.33 -5.60
C LEU A 93 1.32 -9.56 -6.28
N LYS A 94 0.41 -8.58 -6.19
CA LYS A 94 -0.90 -8.65 -6.84
C LYS A 94 -0.78 -8.61 -8.36
N ASP A 95 0.09 -7.77 -8.89
CA ASP A 95 0.33 -7.67 -10.33
C ASP A 95 0.94 -8.97 -10.88
N GLU A 96 1.85 -9.60 -10.13
CA GLU A 96 2.40 -10.92 -10.45
C GLU A 96 1.32 -12.01 -10.41
N GLU A 97 0.46 -12.03 -9.40
CA GLU A 97 -0.67 -12.97 -9.31
C GLU A 97 -1.65 -12.80 -10.47
N LEU A 98 -1.98 -11.56 -10.85
CA LEU A 98 -2.87 -11.27 -11.97
C LEU A 98 -2.27 -11.73 -13.31
N ALA A 99 -0.98 -11.47 -13.53
CA ALA A 99 -0.29 -11.92 -14.74
C ALA A 99 -0.26 -13.45 -14.83
N LEU A 100 0.02 -14.13 -13.71
CA LEU A 100 -0.02 -15.59 -13.64
C LEU A 100 -1.44 -16.10 -13.91
N ARG A 101 -2.46 -15.47 -13.34
CA ARG A 101 -3.85 -15.86 -13.54
C ARG A 101 -4.28 -15.76 -15.00
N GLU A 102 -3.89 -14.69 -15.70
CA GLU A 102 -4.13 -14.53 -17.14
C GLU A 102 -3.42 -15.61 -17.96
N GLU A 103 -2.18 -15.96 -17.60
CA GLU A 103 -1.42 -17.03 -18.25
C GLU A 103 -2.10 -18.38 -18.06
N ILE A 104 -2.47 -18.73 -16.83
CA ILE A 104 -3.16 -19.98 -16.51
C ILE A 104 -4.53 -20.05 -17.19
N ASP A 105 -5.31 -18.96 -17.20
CA ASP A 105 -6.59 -18.92 -17.92
C ASP A 105 -6.41 -19.16 -19.42
N ALA A 106 -5.38 -18.58 -20.04
CA ALA A 106 -5.07 -18.82 -21.44
C ALA A 106 -4.73 -20.29 -21.72
N ILE A 107 -3.94 -20.92 -20.84
CA ILE A 107 -3.59 -22.35 -20.94
C ILE A 107 -4.84 -23.22 -20.75
N SER A 108 -5.65 -22.94 -19.73
CA SER A 108 -6.91 -23.64 -19.46
C SER A 108 -7.86 -23.58 -20.66
N LEU A 109 -8.04 -22.41 -21.26
CA LEU A 109 -8.89 -22.24 -22.44
C LEU A 109 -8.37 -23.07 -23.62
N ASN A 110 -7.07 -23.01 -23.90
CA ASN A 110 -6.46 -23.82 -24.95
C ASN A 110 -6.61 -25.32 -24.67
N PHE A 111 -6.51 -25.73 -23.41
CA PHE A 111 -6.67 -27.11 -22.97
C PHE A 111 -8.10 -27.61 -23.15
N PHE A 112 -9.10 -26.84 -22.71
CA PHE A 112 -10.52 -27.16 -22.94
C PHE A 112 -10.87 -27.16 -24.43
N GLU A 113 -10.31 -26.24 -25.22
CA GLU A 113 -10.51 -26.21 -26.67
C GLU A 113 -9.87 -27.42 -27.36
N ALA A 114 -8.67 -27.83 -26.94
CA ALA A 114 -8.01 -29.03 -27.44
C ALA A 114 -8.82 -30.30 -27.12
N MET A 115 -9.36 -30.41 -25.90
CA MET A 115 -10.28 -31.50 -25.52
C MET A 115 -11.55 -31.49 -26.38
N HIS A 116 -12.13 -30.32 -26.65
CA HIS A 116 -13.32 -30.19 -27.49
C HIS A 116 -13.06 -30.63 -28.95
N LYS A 117 -11.91 -30.24 -29.50
CA LYS A 117 -11.49 -30.57 -30.87
C LYS A 117 -10.90 -31.97 -31.02
N ARG A 118 -10.64 -32.66 -29.90
CA ARG A 118 -9.89 -33.92 -29.85
C ARG A 118 -8.50 -33.78 -30.47
N ASP A 119 -7.84 -32.65 -30.17
CA ASP A 119 -6.48 -32.37 -30.60
C ASP A 119 -5.48 -32.95 -29.60
N HIS A 120 -5.17 -34.24 -29.75
CA HIS A 120 -4.29 -34.95 -28.82
C HIS A 120 -2.83 -34.47 -28.88
N GLU A 121 -2.39 -33.95 -30.03
CA GLU A 121 -1.06 -33.34 -30.17
C GLU A 121 -0.98 -32.07 -29.32
N GLN A 122 -2.00 -31.21 -29.40
CA GLN A 122 -2.08 -30.02 -28.55
C GLN A 122 -2.22 -30.38 -27.07
N LEU A 123 -3.03 -31.38 -26.72
CA LEU A 123 -3.15 -31.84 -25.33
C LEU A 123 -1.80 -32.29 -24.77
N SER A 124 -1.06 -33.10 -25.51
CA SER A 124 0.28 -33.57 -25.09
C SER A 124 1.29 -32.43 -24.88
N LEU A 125 1.12 -31.29 -25.56
CA LEU A 125 1.99 -30.12 -25.38
C LEU A 125 1.60 -29.28 -24.15
N LEU A 126 0.31 -29.28 -23.80
CA LEU A 126 -0.24 -28.50 -22.68
C LEU A 126 -0.20 -29.27 -21.35
N THR A 127 0.01 -30.57 -21.38
CA THR A 127 0.05 -31.43 -20.19
C THR A 127 1.49 -31.75 -19.76
N SER A 128 1.67 -31.98 -18.45
CA SER A 128 2.95 -32.39 -17.87
C SER A 128 3.42 -33.76 -18.36
N ASP A 129 4.68 -34.10 -18.08
CA ASP A 129 5.28 -35.38 -18.46
C ASP A 129 4.61 -36.59 -17.78
N HIS A 130 3.91 -36.35 -16.67
CA HIS A 130 3.21 -37.38 -15.91
C HIS A 130 1.73 -37.53 -16.30
N VAL A 131 1.27 -36.77 -17.30
CA VAL A 131 -0.08 -36.84 -17.85
C VAL A 131 -0.01 -37.42 -19.27
N GLU A 132 -0.73 -38.52 -19.50
CA GLU A 132 -0.79 -39.19 -20.80
C GLU A 132 -2.19 -39.11 -21.41
N THR A 133 -2.26 -38.77 -22.69
CA THR A 133 -3.52 -38.74 -23.44
C THR A 133 -3.72 -40.08 -24.16
N ASP A 134 -4.84 -40.76 -23.88
CA ASP A 134 -5.30 -41.94 -24.60
C ASP A 134 -6.27 -41.51 -25.71
N GLU A 135 -5.73 -41.49 -26.93
CA GLU A 135 -6.45 -41.06 -28.14
C GLU A 135 -7.61 -42.00 -28.51
N GLU A 136 -7.49 -43.29 -28.22
CA GLU A 136 -8.51 -44.27 -28.62
C GLU A 136 -9.78 -44.15 -27.77
N ASN A 137 -9.61 -43.74 -26.51
CA ASN A 137 -10.70 -43.71 -25.53
C ASN A 137 -11.15 -42.30 -25.15
N ASP A 138 -10.52 -41.26 -25.68
CA ASP A 138 -10.76 -39.87 -25.28
C ASP A 138 -10.60 -39.66 -23.75
N VAL A 139 -9.50 -40.18 -23.20
CA VAL A 139 -9.18 -40.15 -21.76
C VAL A 139 -7.82 -39.53 -21.51
N ILE A 140 -7.70 -38.77 -20.43
CA ILE A 140 -6.42 -38.28 -19.90
C ILE A 140 -6.10 -39.08 -18.63
N HIS A 141 -4.90 -39.67 -18.57
CA HIS A 141 -4.41 -40.44 -17.44
C HIS A 141 -3.35 -39.64 -16.69
N VAL A 142 -3.58 -39.42 -15.40
CA VAL A 142 -2.58 -38.83 -14.50
C VAL A 142 -1.79 -39.99 -13.87
N ARG A 143 -0.45 -39.95 -13.97
CA ARG A 143 0.45 -40.99 -13.48
C ARG A 143 1.32 -40.51 -12.32
N SER A 144 1.63 -41.45 -11.42
CA SER A 144 2.67 -41.32 -10.41
C SER A 144 3.49 -42.60 -10.38
N ASP A 145 4.81 -42.51 -10.51
CA ASP A 145 5.73 -43.66 -10.49
C ASP A 145 5.33 -44.85 -11.40
N LYS A 146 4.76 -44.54 -12.58
CA LYS A 146 4.23 -45.49 -13.60
C LYS A 146 2.90 -46.15 -13.27
N GLU A 147 2.24 -45.78 -12.18
CA GLU A 147 0.86 -46.17 -11.87
C GLU A 147 -0.10 -45.04 -12.28
N VAL A 148 -1.25 -45.40 -12.84
CA VAL A 148 -2.32 -44.45 -13.14
C VAL A 148 -3.07 -44.14 -11.84
N ILE A 149 -2.95 -42.90 -11.37
CA ILE A 149 -3.60 -42.43 -10.13
C ILE A 149 -4.95 -41.75 -10.41
N GLY A 150 -5.12 -41.22 -11.62
CA GLY A 150 -6.33 -40.52 -12.04
C GLY A 150 -6.63 -40.78 -13.50
N SER A 151 -7.90 -40.76 -13.87
CA SER A 151 -8.33 -40.86 -15.27
C SER A 151 -9.53 -39.97 -15.49
N PHE A 152 -9.46 -39.17 -16.55
CA PHE A 152 -10.46 -38.18 -16.87
C PHE A 152 -10.95 -38.35 -18.30
N HIS A 153 -12.21 -38.74 -18.45
CA HIS A 153 -12.81 -38.88 -19.77
C HIS A 153 -13.40 -37.54 -20.20
N TYR A 154 -12.76 -36.86 -21.15
CA TYR A 154 -13.16 -35.48 -21.49
C TYR A 154 -14.41 -35.42 -22.36
N MET A 155 -14.86 -36.53 -22.96
CA MET A 155 -16.22 -36.63 -23.51
C MET A 155 -17.29 -36.41 -22.45
N SER A 156 -16.99 -36.69 -21.17
CA SER A 156 -17.96 -36.47 -20.10
C SER A 156 -18.33 -35.00 -19.95
N LEU A 157 -17.44 -34.07 -20.30
CA LEU A 157 -17.65 -32.64 -20.13
C LEU A 157 -18.69 -32.05 -21.07
N ASN A 158 -19.04 -32.76 -22.17
CA ASN A 158 -19.90 -32.23 -23.22
C ASN A 158 -19.54 -30.79 -23.59
N VAL A 159 -18.26 -30.51 -23.88
CA VAL A 159 -17.77 -29.14 -24.10
C VAL A 159 -18.56 -28.40 -25.20
N SER A 160 -19.15 -29.14 -26.15
CA SER A 160 -20.05 -28.59 -27.18
C SER A 160 -21.34 -27.97 -26.65
N GLU A 161 -21.79 -28.37 -25.48
CA GLU A 161 -23.03 -27.92 -24.83
C GLU A 161 -22.75 -26.84 -23.78
N LEU A 162 -21.50 -26.40 -23.63
CA LEU A 162 -21.11 -25.36 -22.68
C LEU A 162 -21.38 -23.97 -23.25
N ASP A 163 -22.10 -23.17 -22.48
CA ASP A 163 -22.36 -21.77 -22.81
C ASP A 163 -21.31 -20.84 -22.19
N PHE A 164 -20.84 -21.16 -20.99
CA PHE A 164 -19.91 -20.31 -20.26
C PHE A 164 -18.98 -21.11 -19.33
N LEU A 165 -17.72 -20.69 -19.28
CA LEU A 165 -16.68 -21.17 -18.38
C LEU A 165 -16.29 -20.05 -17.42
N GLN A 166 -16.40 -20.30 -16.12
CA GLN A 166 -16.04 -19.33 -15.08
C GLN A 166 -14.94 -19.87 -14.19
N GLN A 167 -13.87 -19.11 -14.00
CA GLN A 167 -12.93 -19.37 -12.93
C GLN A 167 -13.53 -18.95 -11.57
N THR A 168 -13.66 -19.87 -10.63
CA THR A 168 -14.30 -19.64 -9.32
C THR A 168 -13.32 -19.62 -8.16
N ALA A 169 -12.20 -20.33 -8.24
CA ALA A 169 -11.10 -20.21 -7.29
C ALA A 169 -9.75 -20.39 -7.98
N PHE A 170 -8.73 -19.79 -7.37
CA PHE A 170 -7.36 -19.78 -7.84
C PHE A 170 -6.46 -19.83 -6.60
N GLU A 171 -5.59 -20.83 -6.54
CA GLU A 171 -4.62 -21.00 -5.47
C GLU A 171 -3.24 -21.18 -6.11
N TYR A 172 -2.30 -20.34 -5.73
CA TYR A 172 -0.92 -20.40 -6.21
C TYR A 172 0.03 -20.62 -5.04
N ASP A 173 0.83 -21.68 -5.14
CA ASP A 173 1.93 -22.00 -4.25
C ASP A 173 3.25 -21.63 -4.93
N SER A 174 3.80 -20.48 -4.53
CA SER A 174 5.06 -19.96 -5.06
C SER A 174 6.29 -20.71 -4.58
N GLU A 175 6.19 -21.54 -3.53
CA GLU A 175 7.33 -22.34 -3.06
C GLU A 175 7.56 -23.56 -3.96
N ASN A 176 6.47 -24.12 -4.50
CA ASN A 176 6.49 -25.33 -5.31
C ASN A 176 6.23 -25.10 -6.80
N ASP A 177 6.07 -23.83 -7.23
CA ASP A 177 5.65 -23.48 -8.59
C ASP A 177 4.43 -24.32 -9.03
N HIS A 178 3.42 -24.37 -8.15
CA HIS A 178 2.21 -25.16 -8.33
C HIS A 178 0.97 -24.27 -8.25
N CYS A 179 0.00 -24.50 -9.12
CA CYS A 179 -1.25 -23.75 -9.13
C CYS A 179 -2.46 -24.69 -9.23
N SER A 180 -3.48 -24.45 -8.42
CA SER A 180 -4.79 -25.11 -8.54
C SER A 180 -5.84 -24.08 -8.93
N VAL A 181 -6.65 -24.43 -9.93
CA VAL A 181 -7.72 -23.57 -10.44
C VAL A 181 -9.01 -24.36 -10.55
N LEU A 182 -10.07 -23.79 -9.97
CA LEU A 182 -11.42 -24.32 -10.05
C LEU A 182 -12.20 -23.56 -11.11
N TYR A 183 -12.72 -24.30 -12.08
CA TYR A 183 -13.60 -23.82 -13.12
C TYR A 183 -15.01 -24.36 -12.93
N THR A 184 -15.99 -23.47 -13.07
CA THR A 184 -17.40 -23.81 -13.14
C THR A 184 -17.87 -23.70 -14.57
N LEU A 185 -18.43 -24.80 -15.07
CA LEU A 185 -18.93 -24.97 -16.42
C LEU A 185 -20.45 -24.88 -16.37
N HIS A 186 -21.03 -23.99 -17.17
CA HIS A 186 -22.46 -23.76 -17.26
C HIS A 186 -23.00 -24.17 -18.62
N SER A 187 -24.13 -24.88 -18.62
CA SER A 187 -24.93 -25.21 -19.81
C SER A 187 -26.40 -24.86 -19.56
N PHE A 188 -27.01 -24.16 -20.51
CA PHE A 188 -28.39 -23.68 -20.51
C PHE A 188 -29.28 -24.45 -21.49
N GLU A 189 -28.80 -25.53 -22.12
CA GLU A 189 -29.53 -26.22 -23.18
C GLU A 189 -30.84 -26.88 -22.72
N HIS A 190 -31.11 -27.01 -21.42
CA HIS A 190 -32.33 -27.64 -20.91
C HIS A 190 -33.06 -26.72 -19.92
N GLU A 191 -34.26 -26.26 -20.30
CA GLU A 191 -35.13 -25.30 -19.58
C GLU A 191 -35.47 -25.66 -18.11
N GLU A 192 -35.08 -26.84 -17.61
CA GLU A 192 -35.39 -27.30 -16.26
C GLU A 192 -34.18 -27.70 -15.39
N ASN A 193 -32.94 -27.71 -15.90
CA ASN A 193 -31.75 -27.97 -15.06
C ASN A 193 -30.50 -27.29 -15.64
N ASP A 194 -30.05 -26.22 -14.97
CA ASP A 194 -28.70 -25.69 -15.16
C ASP A 194 -27.71 -26.80 -14.78
N LEU A 195 -27.04 -27.40 -15.77
CA LEU A 195 -25.97 -28.36 -15.48
C LEU A 195 -24.73 -27.55 -15.09
N ILE A 196 -24.52 -27.41 -13.79
CA ILE A 196 -23.32 -26.81 -13.22
C ILE A 196 -22.33 -27.94 -12.94
N ARG A 197 -21.18 -27.92 -13.62
CA ARG A 197 -20.06 -28.82 -13.31
C ARG A 197 -18.89 -28.03 -12.80
N VAL A 198 -18.19 -28.57 -11.82
CA VAL A 198 -16.96 -27.98 -11.31
C VAL A 198 -15.81 -28.90 -11.70
N VAL A 199 -14.83 -28.33 -12.40
CA VAL A 199 -13.60 -29.00 -12.80
C VAL A 199 -12.46 -28.28 -12.12
N GLU A 200 -11.59 -29.04 -11.49
CA GLU A 200 -10.32 -28.53 -10.99
C GLU A 200 -9.20 -28.93 -11.94
N LEU A 201 -8.37 -27.96 -12.28
CA LEU A 201 -7.12 -28.14 -12.99
C LEU A 201 -5.98 -27.81 -12.04
N GLU A 202 -5.01 -28.72 -11.97
CA GLU A 202 -3.74 -28.45 -11.30
C GLU A 202 -2.68 -28.21 -12.37
N PHE A 203 -1.76 -27.30 -12.08
CA PHE A 203 -0.68 -26.88 -12.95
C PHE A 203 0.64 -26.96 -12.20
N GLU A 204 1.67 -27.37 -12.92
CA GLU A 204 3.05 -27.30 -12.47
C GLU A 204 3.92 -26.66 -13.55
N LYS A 205 5.05 -26.11 -13.12
CA LYS A 205 6.00 -25.46 -14.02
C LYS A 205 7.08 -26.44 -14.47
N GLU A 206 7.06 -26.81 -15.75
CA GLU A 206 8.07 -27.65 -16.38
C GLU A 206 8.87 -26.83 -17.39
N ASP A 207 10.20 -26.83 -17.28
CA ASP A 207 11.12 -26.09 -18.17
C ASP A 207 10.78 -24.60 -18.36
N GLY A 208 10.18 -23.99 -17.32
CA GLY A 208 9.79 -22.58 -17.32
C GLY A 208 8.42 -22.29 -17.95
N THR A 209 7.69 -23.32 -18.38
CA THR A 209 6.33 -23.23 -18.91
C THR A 209 5.33 -23.94 -18.00
N TRP A 210 4.17 -23.34 -17.79
CA TRP A 210 3.08 -23.96 -17.05
C TRP A 210 2.41 -25.05 -17.87
N LYS A 211 2.19 -26.20 -17.25
CA LYS A 211 1.52 -27.34 -17.84
C LYS A 211 0.49 -27.93 -16.89
N VAL A 212 -0.57 -28.52 -17.46
CA VAL A 212 -1.62 -29.21 -16.71
C VAL A 212 -1.05 -30.51 -16.14
N SER A 213 -0.98 -30.62 -14.82
CA SER A 213 -0.54 -31.81 -14.09
C SER A 213 -1.70 -32.71 -13.67
N SER A 214 -2.89 -32.15 -13.45
CA SER A 214 -4.05 -32.92 -13.05
C SER A 214 -5.34 -32.29 -13.51
N ILE A 215 -6.35 -33.13 -13.73
CA ILE A 215 -7.73 -32.72 -13.99
C ILE A 215 -8.69 -33.63 -13.23
N GLN A 216 -9.62 -33.04 -12.50
CA GLN A 216 -10.64 -33.78 -11.76
C GLN A 216 -11.99 -33.07 -11.71
N ASN A 217 -13.07 -33.85 -11.74
CA ASN A 217 -14.41 -33.32 -11.45
C ASN A 217 -14.57 -33.16 -9.94
N ARG A 218 -14.98 -31.99 -9.49
CA ARG A 218 -15.44 -31.75 -8.12
C ARG A 218 -16.97 -31.86 -8.08
N MET A 219 -17.47 -32.79 -7.25
CA MET A 219 -18.90 -32.95 -6.96
C MET A 219 -19.37 -31.95 -5.91
#